data_AF-A0A7S2Y773-F1
#
_entry.id   AF-A0A7S2Y773-F1
#
_cell.length_a   1.000
_cell.length_b   1.000
_cell.length_c   1.000
_cell.angle_alpha   90.00
_cell.angle_beta   90.00
_cell.angle_gamma   90.00
#
_symmetry.space_group_name_H-M   'P 1'
#
loop_
_entity.id
_entity.type
_entity.pdbx_description
1 polymer ?
#
loop_
_entity_poly.entity_id
_entity_poly.type
_entity_poly.pdbx_seq_one_letter_code
_entity_poly.pdbx_strand_id
1 'polypeptide(L)'
;MQRKHPIPNLDLSCLLHLHNAAEPIRTNTQQDFHSTFSKYGLRENWFAAGYGMAESVVGVCYLHEFHLSNQDCANKSSPLVVSVGKRCNFDVSLGVKIVCPKTLKELPDGQTGEIWISGPSIAVGYWG
;
A
#
# COMPACT_ATOMS: atom_id res chain seq x y z
N MET A 1 -21.06 -5.00 -15.16
CA MET A 1 -20.14 -5.52 -16.20
C MET A 1 -20.15 -7.06 -16.09
N GLN A 2 -20.88 -7.77 -16.94
CA GLN A 2 -20.92 -9.24 -16.94
C GLN A 2 -20.24 -9.78 -18.19
N ARG A 3 -19.15 -10.54 -17.99
CA ARG A 3 -19.01 -11.96 -18.36
C ARG A 3 -17.64 -12.45 -17.91
N LYS A 4 -17.59 -13.35 -16.92
CA LYS A 4 -16.40 -14.17 -16.65
C LYS A 4 -16.77 -15.59 -16.99
N HIS A 5 -16.49 -15.98 -18.24
CA HIS A 5 -16.50 -17.39 -18.58
C HIS A 5 -15.51 -18.11 -17.66
N PRO A 6 -15.82 -19.34 -17.21
CA PRO A 6 -14.87 -20.13 -16.45
C PRO A 6 -13.55 -20.20 -17.21
N ILE A 7 -12.43 -20.05 -16.51
CA ILE A 7 -11.09 -20.27 -17.07
C ILE A 7 -10.72 -21.72 -16.71
N PRO A 8 -10.89 -22.68 -17.64
CA PRO A 8 -10.61 -24.08 -17.33
C PRO A 8 -9.13 -24.24 -16.97
N ASN A 9 -8.87 -25.10 -15.98
CA ASN A 9 -7.52 -25.47 -15.50
C ASN A 9 -6.69 -24.33 -14.88
N LEU A 10 -7.29 -23.19 -14.51
CA LEU A 10 -6.59 -22.17 -13.73
C LEU A 10 -6.47 -22.61 -12.27
N ASP A 11 -5.24 -22.66 -11.76
CA ASP A 11 -4.92 -22.86 -10.34
C ASP A 11 -4.00 -21.73 -9.86
N LEU A 12 -4.44 -21.01 -8.83
CA LEU A 12 -3.77 -19.88 -8.20
C LEU A 12 -3.25 -20.24 -6.80
N SER A 13 -3.28 -21.52 -6.41
CA SER A 13 -2.82 -21.99 -5.10
C SER A 13 -1.34 -21.73 -4.81
N CYS A 14 -0.54 -21.51 -5.86
CA CYS A 14 0.87 -21.13 -5.81
C CYS A 14 1.10 -19.63 -5.56
N LEU A 15 0.08 -18.77 -5.72
CA LEU A 15 0.20 -17.35 -5.46
C LEU A 15 0.18 -17.08 -3.96
N LEU A 16 1.35 -16.70 -3.43
CA LEU A 16 1.55 -16.39 -2.02
C LEU A 16 1.32 -14.90 -1.75
N HIS A 17 1.86 -14.03 -2.62
CA HIS A 17 1.81 -12.58 -2.47
C HIS A 17 1.52 -11.92 -3.81
N LEU A 18 0.45 -11.14 -3.88
CA LEU A 18 0.20 -10.19 -4.94
C LEU A 18 0.25 -8.79 -4.35
N HIS A 19 1.21 -8.02 -4.84
CA HIS A 19 1.43 -6.65 -4.39
C HIS A 19 0.58 -5.69 -5.21
N ASN A 20 -0.13 -4.78 -4.55
CA ASN A 20 -0.82 -3.67 -5.18
C ASN A 20 -0.36 -2.35 -4.54
N ALA A 21 0.22 -1.49 -5.37
CA ALA A 21 0.85 -0.23 -4.98
C ALA A 21 0.99 0.66 -6.24
N ALA A 22 1.22 1.97 -6.12
CA ALA A 22 1.28 2.78 -4.88
C ALA A 22 0.06 3.70 -4.71
N GLU A 23 -0.86 3.68 -5.67
CA GLU A 23 -2.10 4.48 -5.64
C GLU A 23 -3.05 4.03 -4.52
N PRO A 24 -4.00 4.90 -4.09
CA PRO A 24 -4.98 4.55 -3.07
C PRO A 24 -5.70 3.22 -3.39
N ILE A 25 -5.56 2.26 -2.49
CA ILE A 25 -6.14 0.93 -2.67
C ILE A 25 -7.65 0.99 -2.51
N ARG A 26 -8.37 0.49 -3.52
CA ARG A 26 -9.83 0.42 -3.53
C ARG A 26 -10.31 -0.91 -2.95
N THR A 27 -11.00 -0.84 -1.82
CA THR A 27 -11.53 -2.01 -1.12
C THR A 27 -12.45 -2.87 -1.99
N ASN A 28 -13.38 -2.24 -2.70
CA ASN A 28 -14.31 -2.95 -3.58
C ASN A 28 -13.57 -3.76 -4.67
N THR A 29 -12.47 -3.22 -5.20
CA THR A 29 -11.67 -3.92 -6.22
C THR A 29 -11.00 -5.16 -5.64
N GLN A 30 -10.47 -5.09 -4.41
CA GLN A 30 -9.89 -6.26 -3.73
C GLN A 30 -10.95 -7.33 -3.46
N GLN A 31 -12.14 -6.93 -2.99
CA GLN A 31 -13.25 -7.84 -2.70
C GLN A 31 -13.76 -8.51 -3.97
N ASP A 32 -13.95 -7.75 -5.05
CA ASP A 32 -14.36 -8.27 -6.36
C ASP A 32 -13.33 -9.25 -6.93
N PHE A 33 -12.03 -8.96 -6.75
CA PHE A 33 -10.95 -9.84 -7.18
C PHE A 33 -10.98 -11.16 -6.40
N HIS A 34 -11.03 -11.10 -5.06
CA HIS A 34 -11.08 -12.31 -4.24
C HIS A 34 -12.33 -13.15 -4.53
N SER A 35 -13.51 -12.52 -4.60
CA SER A 35 -14.78 -13.20 -4.96
C SER A 35 -14.70 -13.91 -6.32
N THR A 36 -13.99 -13.31 -7.27
CA THR A 36 -13.79 -13.91 -8.59
C THR A 36 -12.88 -15.15 -8.54
N PHE A 37 -11.77 -15.05 -7.81
CA PHE A 37 -10.63 -15.96 -7.97
C PHE A 37 -10.46 -16.98 -6.84
N SER A 38 -11.19 -16.85 -5.73
CA SER A 38 -11.20 -17.81 -4.61
C SER A 38 -11.46 -19.24 -5.06
N LYS A 39 -12.39 -19.44 -6.01
CA LYS A 39 -12.72 -20.76 -6.59
C LYS A 39 -11.59 -21.40 -7.41
N TYR A 40 -10.55 -20.65 -7.77
CA TYR A 40 -9.36 -21.15 -8.48
C TYR A 40 -8.17 -21.36 -7.52
N GLY A 41 -8.39 -21.50 -6.21
CA GLY A 41 -7.32 -21.79 -5.24
C GLY A 41 -6.58 -20.57 -4.71
N LEU A 42 -7.01 -19.35 -5.05
CA LEU A 42 -6.45 -18.14 -4.45
C LEU A 42 -6.71 -18.13 -2.93
N ARG A 43 -5.63 -18.07 -2.14
CA ARG A 43 -5.68 -18.08 -0.67
C ARG A 43 -6.36 -16.80 -0.14
N GLU A 44 -6.75 -16.77 1.14
CA GLU A 44 -7.33 -15.56 1.76
C GLU A 44 -6.28 -14.45 2.00
N ASN A 45 -5.07 -14.83 2.40
CA ASN A 45 -3.98 -13.90 2.73
C ASN A 45 -3.03 -13.65 1.55
N TRP A 46 -3.60 -13.48 0.37
CA TRP A 46 -2.86 -13.31 -0.88
C TRP A 46 -2.40 -11.86 -1.13
N PHE A 47 -3.08 -10.89 -0.52
CA PHE A 47 -2.95 -9.47 -0.86
C PHE A 47 -1.91 -8.75 -0.01
N ALA A 48 -0.99 -8.04 -0.65
CA ALA A 48 -0.04 -7.13 -0.02
C ALA A 48 -0.25 -5.71 -0.56
N ALA A 49 -0.34 -4.73 0.36
CA ALA A 49 -0.34 -3.31 0.01
C ALA A 49 1.07 -2.74 0.13
N GLY A 50 1.34 -1.66 -0.58
CA GLY A 50 2.57 -0.92 -0.38
C GLY A 50 2.52 0.49 -0.94
N TYR A 51 3.56 1.24 -0.59
CA TYR A 51 3.79 2.58 -1.08
C TYR A 51 5.25 2.73 -1.49
N GLY A 52 5.45 3.53 -2.53
CA GLY A 52 6.72 3.62 -3.21
C GLY A 52 6.71 4.66 -4.32
N MET A 53 7.89 5.14 -4.67
CA MET A 53 8.12 6.12 -5.73
C MET A 53 9.51 5.94 -6.34
N ALA A 54 9.71 6.44 -7.56
CA ALA A 54 10.96 6.29 -8.30
C ALA A 54 12.15 6.94 -7.56
N GLU A 55 11.91 8.04 -6.86
CA GLU A 55 12.88 8.78 -6.06
C GLU A 55 13.39 7.99 -4.86
N SER A 56 12.69 6.92 -4.48
CA SER A 56 13.08 5.95 -3.44
C SER A 56 13.53 4.59 -4.04
N VAL A 57 13.94 4.61 -5.31
CA VAL A 57 14.23 3.44 -6.16
C VAL A 57 12.98 2.62 -6.51
N VAL A 58 12.18 2.19 -5.53
CA VAL A 58 10.84 1.62 -5.77
C VAL A 58 9.95 1.76 -4.55
N GLY A 59 10.30 1.12 -3.42
CA GLY A 59 9.37 0.91 -2.32
C GLY A 59 9.85 1.40 -0.97
N VAL A 60 8.90 1.90 -0.18
CA VAL A 60 9.12 2.60 1.08
C VAL A 60 8.44 1.85 2.23
N CYS A 61 7.18 1.49 2.03
CA CYS A 61 6.37 0.77 3.02
C CYS A 61 5.70 -0.41 2.35
N TYR A 62 5.57 -1.49 3.11
CA TYR A 62 4.86 -2.69 2.68
C TYR A 62 4.01 -3.23 3.81
N LEU A 63 2.89 -3.85 3.44
CA LEU A 63 2.01 -4.55 4.35
C LEU A 63 1.69 -5.92 3.80
N HIS A 64 1.95 -6.94 4.60
CA HIS A 64 1.74 -8.33 4.22
C HIS A 64 0.26 -8.76 4.29
N GLU A 65 -0.58 -7.99 4.98
CA GLU A 65 -2.00 -8.27 5.18
C GLU A 65 -2.84 -7.02 4.96
N PHE A 66 -4.01 -7.15 4.34
CA PHE A 66 -4.87 -6.01 4.12
C PHE A 66 -5.47 -5.49 5.43
N HIS A 67 -5.08 -4.30 5.88
CA HIS A 67 -5.63 -3.67 7.08
C HIS A 67 -6.46 -2.43 6.73
N LEU A 68 -7.76 -2.52 7.01
CA LEU A 68 -8.70 -1.41 6.87
C LEU A 68 -8.66 -0.53 8.12
N SER A 69 -8.57 0.79 7.92
CA SER A 69 -8.77 1.75 8.99
C SER A 69 -9.97 2.64 8.66
N ASN A 70 -10.91 2.70 9.60
CA ASN A 70 -12.02 3.67 9.58
C ASN A 70 -11.60 5.04 10.13
N GLN A 71 -10.32 5.20 10.49
CA GLN A 71 -9.82 6.42 11.09
C GLN A 71 -8.91 7.13 10.10
N ASP A 72 -9.49 8.10 9.38
CA ASP A 72 -8.73 9.29 9.10
C ASP A 72 -8.61 10.06 10.41
N CYS A 73 -7.41 10.09 10.97
CA CYS A 73 -7.18 10.62 12.32
C CYS A 73 -7.50 12.13 12.43
N ALA A 74 -7.66 12.81 11.29
CA ALA A 74 -8.02 14.22 11.20
C ALA A 74 -9.52 14.50 10.99
N ASN A 75 -10.33 13.55 10.49
CA ASN A 75 -11.73 13.85 10.16
C ASN A 75 -12.65 12.60 10.13
N LYS A 76 -13.66 12.56 11.00
CA LYS A 76 -14.61 11.42 11.11
C LYS A 76 -15.57 11.27 9.92
N SER A 77 -15.59 12.22 8.99
CA SER A 77 -16.38 12.19 7.75
C SER A 77 -15.54 11.80 6.52
N SER A 78 -14.26 11.49 6.68
CA SER A 78 -13.38 11.10 5.58
C SER A 78 -13.71 9.73 5.00
N PRO A 79 -13.36 9.48 3.73
CA PRO A 79 -13.51 8.16 3.11
C PRO A 79 -12.67 7.11 3.85
N LEU A 80 -13.12 5.85 3.73
CA LEU A 80 -12.40 4.69 4.23
C LEU A 80 -10.97 4.66 3.66
N VAL A 81 -9.96 4.53 4.53
CA VAL A 81 -8.55 4.46 4.12
C VAL A 81 -7.98 3.06 4.35
N VAL A 82 -7.02 2.69 3.51
CA VAL A 82 -6.31 1.42 3.60
C VAL A 82 -4.88 1.71 4.03
N SER A 83 -4.39 0.98 5.04
CA SER A 83 -2.97 1.06 5.39
C SER A 83 -2.13 0.43 4.27
N VAL A 84 -1.13 1.17 3.80
CA VAL A 84 -0.07 0.66 2.90
C VAL A 84 1.12 0.09 3.67
N GLY A 85 0.97 -0.03 4.98
CA GLY A 85 1.96 -0.62 5.88
C GLY A 85 2.87 0.37 6.56
N LYS A 86 3.99 -0.15 7.02
CA LYS A 86 5.02 0.57 7.77
C LYS A 86 6.37 0.35 7.10
N ARG A 87 7.34 1.18 7.46
CA ARG A 87 8.74 0.96 7.09
C ARG A 87 9.17 -0.46 7.47
N CYS A 88 9.95 -1.11 6.61
CA CYS A 88 10.50 -2.43 6.91
C CYS A 88 11.34 -2.36 8.20
N ASN A 89 11.04 -3.25 9.16
CA ASN A 89 11.81 -3.31 10.41
C ASN A 89 13.29 -3.69 10.19
N PHE A 90 13.62 -4.31 9.05
CA PHE A 90 14.97 -4.72 8.69
C PHE A 90 15.81 -3.59 8.09
N ASP A 91 15.18 -2.54 7.58
CA ASP A 91 15.88 -1.35 7.09
C ASP A 91 15.80 -0.25 8.14
N VAL A 92 16.78 -0.24 9.04
CA VAL A 92 16.92 0.80 10.07
C VAL A 92 17.38 2.14 9.48
N SER A 93 17.84 2.16 8.23
CA SER A 93 18.35 3.35 7.57
C SER A 93 17.29 4.14 6.82
N LEU A 94 16.13 3.52 6.55
CA LEU A 94 14.96 4.19 5.96
C LEU A 94 14.17 4.97 7.04
N GLY A 95 14.22 6.29 6.95
CA GLY A 95 13.39 7.21 7.72
C GLY A 95 12.14 7.60 6.95
N VAL A 96 11.00 7.63 7.62
CA VAL A 96 9.71 8.14 7.09
C VAL A 96 9.13 9.09 8.13
N LYS A 97 8.73 10.29 7.69
CA LYS A 97 8.11 11.32 8.54
C LYS A 97 6.89 11.93 7.85
N ILE A 98 5.95 12.37 8.67
CA ILE A 98 4.83 13.20 8.21
C ILE A 98 5.13 14.65 8.58
N VAL A 99 5.20 15.53 7.58
CA VAL A 99 5.70 16.89 7.73
C VAL A 99 4.64 17.89 7.30
N CYS A 100 4.53 19.01 8.01
CA CYS A 100 3.72 20.13 7.57
C CYS A 100 4.44 20.86 6.42
N PRO A 101 3.88 20.92 5.19
CA PRO A 101 4.57 21.49 4.03
C PRO A 101 4.82 23.00 4.16
N LYS A 102 4.11 23.69 5.06
CA LYS A 102 4.27 25.13 5.31
C LYS A 102 5.35 25.44 6.33
N THR A 103 5.47 24.63 7.38
CA THR A 103 6.38 24.90 8.51
C THR A 103 7.64 24.04 8.49
N LEU A 104 7.65 22.99 7.64
CA LEU A 104 8.72 22.00 7.54
C LEU A 104 9.00 21.26 8.85
N LYS A 105 8.01 21.23 9.75
CA LYS A 105 8.09 20.51 11.03
C LYS A 105 7.34 19.20 10.96
N GLU A 106 7.90 18.20 11.61
CA GLU A 106 7.26 16.91 11.84
C GLU A 106 5.95 17.09 12.60
N LEU A 107 4.91 16.41 12.13
CA LEU A 107 3.58 16.40 12.73
C LEU A 107 3.45 15.21 13.70
N PRO A 108 2.69 15.37 14.80
CA PRO A 108 2.33 14.25 15.67
C PRO A 108 1.57 13.14 14.94
N ASP A 109 1.62 11.93 15.50
CA ASP A 109 0.85 10.78 15.02
C ASP A 109 -0.64 11.12 14.84
N GLY A 110 -1.21 10.63 13.74
CA GLY A 110 -2.61 10.86 13.39
C GLY A 110 -2.89 12.21 12.71
N GLN A 111 -1.87 12.99 12.33
CA GLN A 111 -2.08 14.16 11.49
C GLN A 111 -1.70 13.88 10.03
N THR A 112 -2.45 14.45 9.10
CA THR A 112 -2.18 14.35 7.67
C THR A 112 -1.20 15.45 7.24
N GLY A 113 -0.16 15.06 6.50
CA GLY A 113 0.87 15.97 6.00
C GLY A 113 1.61 15.37 4.80
N GLU A 114 2.69 16.04 4.40
CA GLU A 114 3.58 15.55 3.35
C GLU A 114 4.43 14.39 3.87
N ILE A 115 4.60 13.36 3.05
CA ILE A 115 5.44 12.20 3.38
C ILE A 115 6.88 12.54 2.99
N TRP A 116 7.78 12.61 3.98
CA TRP A 116 9.21 12.80 3.77
C TRP A 116 9.95 11.51 4.04
N ILE A 117 10.90 11.18 3.16
CA ILE A 117 11.65 9.92 3.20
C ILE A 117 13.15 10.23 3.18
N SER A 118 13.93 9.51 3.98
CA SER A 118 15.39 9.58 3.98
C SER A 118 15.98 8.18 4.06
N GLY A 119 17.16 7.97 3.47
CA GLY A 119 17.85 6.69 3.52
C GLY A 119 18.77 6.48 2.33
N PRO A 120 19.52 5.36 2.31
CA PRO A 120 20.48 5.05 1.25
C PRO A 120 19.82 4.76 -0.10
N SER A 121 18.54 4.40 -0.11
CA SER A 121 17.75 4.13 -1.32
C SER A 121 17.17 5.40 -1.96
N ILE A 122 17.46 6.59 -1.44
CA ILE A 122 17.00 7.84 -2.05
C ILE A 122 17.88 8.16 -3.24
N ALA A 123 17.26 8.41 -4.39
CA ALA A 123 17.95 8.80 -5.60
C ALA A 123 18.76 10.08 -5.37
N VAL A 124 19.92 10.16 -6.01
CA VAL A 124 20.81 11.34 -5.91
C VAL A 124 20.17 12.61 -6.47
N GLY A 125 19.13 12.46 -7.29
CA GLY A 125 18.40 13.54 -7.93
C GLY A 125 17.92 13.13 -9.31
N TYR A 126 17.22 14.04 -9.98
CA TYR A 126 16.91 13.90 -11.40
C TYR A 126 18.13 14.28 -12.24
N TRP A 127 18.23 13.69 -13.43
CA TRP A 127 19.26 14.07 -14.39
C TRP A 127 19.02 15.49 -14.92
N GLY A 128 20.04 16.36 -14.86
CA GLY A 128 20.02 17.76 -15.28
C GLY A 128 21.12 18.58 -14.59
#